data_AF-A0A9W7BKM3-F1
#
_entry.id   AF-A0A9W7BKM3-F1
#
_cell.length_a   1.000
_cell.length_b   1.000
_cell.length_c   1.000
_cell.angle_alpha   90.00
_cell.angle_beta   90.00
_cell.angle_gamma   90.00
#
_symmetry.space_group_name_H-M   'P 1'
#
loop_
_entity.id
_entity.type
_entity.pdbx_description
1 polymer ?
#
loop_
_entity_poly.entity_id
_entity_poly.type
_entity_poly.pdbx_seq_one_letter_code
_entity_poly.pdbx_strand_id
1 'polypeptide(L)'
;MDGPNFWTLYLRLKELFDGANWGSWEINITKCWLVTKINSNSSPEIHNFFSSPPITLPSNFRPWFSISYVPHPEKDPTFSSYFTGSFRENLKIGLYNLLSSLIGGVELPRILFLLKYMGSDEQRKIRSEIEGLRGRERRLEDDNEELKRRVKVLEGQVKGLVDVVVGEIADDNKKLWQDDVKRGEMVKKAVACRGNPEDFLRVLRKGEDGIGEDGGDGEEF
;
A
#
# COMPACT_ATOMS: atom_id res chain seq x y z
N MET A 1 12.43 -35.39 24.51
CA MET A 1 11.39 -34.34 24.45
C MET A 1 10.09 -35.01 24.82
N ASP A 2 9.76 -35.05 26.10
CA ASP A 2 8.50 -35.63 26.55
C ASP A 2 7.38 -34.69 26.11
N GLY A 3 6.53 -35.17 25.20
CA GLY A 3 5.36 -34.42 24.75
C GLY A 3 4.45 -34.07 25.93
N PRO A 4 3.52 -33.13 25.74
CA PRO A 4 2.59 -32.74 26.80
C PRO A 4 1.94 -33.99 27.39
N ASN A 5 2.07 -34.15 28.71
CA ASN A 5 1.52 -35.30 29.40
C ASN A 5 0.00 -35.34 29.13
N PHE A 6 -0.54 -36.55 29.00
CA PHE A 6 -1.96 -36.77 28.67
C PHE A 6 -2.90 -35.94 29.58
N TRP A 7 -2.56 -35.83 30.86
CA TRP A 7 -3.31 -35.05 31.85
C TRP A 7 -3.34 -33.54 31.56
N THR A 8 -2.27 -32.96 31.03
CA THR A 8 -2.20 -31.54 30.65
C THR A 8 -3.10 -31.25 29.46
N LEU A 9 -3.11 -32.15 28.47
CA LEU A 9 -4.02 -32.01 27.33
C LEU A 9 -5.48 -32.17 27.78
N TYR A 10 -5.73 -33.15 28.64
CA TYR A 10 -7.05 -33.42 29.20
C TYR A 10 -7.60 -32.24 30.02
N LEU A 11 -6.78 -31.63 30.90
CA LEU A 11 -7.19 -30.46 31.70
C LEU A 11 -7.48 -29.24 30.81
N ARG A 12 -6.64 -28.99 29.80
CA ARG A 12 -6.89 -27.89 28.84
C ARG A 12 -8.17 -28.09 28.03
N LEU A 13 -8.44 -29.33 27.62
CA LEU A 13 -9.69 -29.63 26.95
C LEU A 13 -10.86 -29.40 27.92
N LYS A 14 -10.78 -29.88 29.16
CA LYS A 14 -11.82 -29.63 30.17
C LYS A 14 -12.12 -28.15 30.37
N GLU A 15 -11.10 -27.29 30.47
CA GLU A 15 -11.26 -25.83 30.57
C GLU A 15 -11.97 -25.21 29.36
N LEU A 16 -11.75 -25.75 28.16
CA LEU A 16 -12.37 -25.26 26.92
C LEU A 16 -13.82 -25.72 26.74
N PHE A 17 -14.23 -26.79 27.43
CA PHE A 17 -15.45 -27.54 27.14
C PHE A 17 -16.47 -27.52 28.29
N ASP A 18 -16.63 -26.40 29.01
CA ASP A 18 -17.49 -26.23 30.21
C ASP A 18 -19.02 -26.42 29.97
N GLY A 19 -19.41 -27.15 28.92
CA GLY A 19 -20.77 -27.47 28.50
C GLY A 19 -21.16 -28.95 28.67
N ALA A 20 -22.47 -29.16 28.77
CA ALA A 20 -23.21 -30.33 29.27
C ALA A 20 -22.96 -31.73 28.64
N ASN A 21 -21.94 -31.93 27.81
CA ASN A 21 -21.62 -33.24 27.20
C ASN A 21 -20.18 -33.71 27.44
N TRP A 22 -19.34 -32.93 28.13
CA TRP A 22 -17.95 -33.28 28.40
C TRP A 22 -17.78 -34.61 29.15
N GLY A 23 -18.65 -34.91 30.12
CA GLY A 23 -18.55 -36.13 30.93
C GLY A 23 -18.55 -37.42 30.09
N SER A 24 -19.33 -37.48 29.00
CA SER A 24 -19.34 -38.66 28.11
C SER A 24 -18.02 -38.80 27.33
N TRP A 25 -17.44 -37.69 26.87
CA TRP A 25 -16.16 -37.68 26.17
C TRP A 25 -14.99 -38.01 27.10
N GLU A 26 -14.99 -37.43 28.29
CA GLU A 26 -14.02 -37.67 29.35
C GLU A 26 -13.91 -39.16 29.68
N ILE A 27 -15.06 -39.86 29.79
CA ILE A 27 -15.09 -41.30 30.02
C ILE A 27 -14.51 -42.07 28.83
N ASN A 28 -14.88 -41.73 27.60
CA ASN A 28 -14.41 -42.46 26.42
C ASN A 28 -12.90 -42.25 26.16
N ILE A 29 -12.39 -41.04 26.43
CA ILE A 29 -10.96 -40.72 26.38
C ILE A 29 -10.21 -41.51 27.46
N THR A 30 -10.76 -41.58 28.68
CA THR A 30 -10.19 -42.37 29.78
C THR A 30 -10.15 -43.86 29.45
N LYS A 31 -11.22 -44.42 28.88
CA LYS A 31 -11.26 -45.81 28.42
C LYS A 31 -10.21 -46.07 27.33
N CYS A 32 -10.06 -45.17 26.36
CA CYS A 32 -9.05 -45.29 25.32
C CYS A 32 -7.63 -45.27 25.91
N TRP A 33 -7.35 -44.37 26.86
CA TRP A 33 -6.08 -44.33 27.57
C TRP A 33 -5.81 -45.64 28.34
N LEU A 34 -6.81 -46.13 29.06
CA LEU A 34 -6.70 -47.37 29.84
C LEU A 34 -6.40 -48.58 28.93
N VAL A 35 -7.09 -48.71 27.80
CA VAL A 35 -6.80 -49.72 26.78
C VAL A 35 -5.35 -49.61 26.28
N THR A 36 -4.84 -48.40 26.03
CA THR A 36 -3.43 -48.21 25.62
C THR A 36 -2.43 -48.59 26.72
N LYS A 37 -2.78 -48.39 27.99
CA LYS A 37 -1.94 -48.77 29.13
C LYS A 37 -1.93 -50.27 29.41
N ILE A 38 -3.06 -50.92 29.19
CA ILE A 38 -3.18 -52.39 29.24
C ILE A 38 -2.33 -53.01 28.12
N ASN A 39 -2.44 -52.50 26.88
CA ASN A 39 -1.65 -52.99 25.75
C ASN A 39 -0.14 -52.77 25.92
N SER A 40 0.27 -51.76 26.70
CA SER A 40 1.68 -51.49 27.01
C SER A 40 2.17 -52.15 28.31
N ASN A 41 1.35 -53.02 28.91
CA ASN A 41 1.63 -53.76 30.15
C ASN A 41 2.05 -52.85 31.34
N SER A 42 1.58 -51.60 31.37
CA SER A 42 1.89 -50.65 32.45
C SER A 42 0.88 -50.76 33.59
N SER A 43 0.87 -51.92 34.25
CA SER A 43 0.06 -52.21 35.45
C SER A 43 0.19 -51.18 36.60
N PRO A 44 1.40 -50.67 36.96
CA PRO A 44 1.51 -49.75 38.10
C PRO A 44 0.80 -48.41 37.88
N GLU A 45 0.77 -47.91 36.64
CA GLU A 45 0.07 -46.67 36.31
C GLU A 45 -1.45 -46.83 36.41
N ILE A 46 -1.96 -48.00 36.03
CA ILE A 46 -3.38 -48.34 36.11
C ILE A 46 -3.81 -48.41 37.58
N HIS A 47 -3.02 -49.06 38.43
CA HIS A 47 -3.28 -49.11 39.87
C HIS A 47 -3.29 -47.71 40.50
N ASN A 48 -2.30 -46.87 40.16
CA ASN A 48 -2.24 -45.50 40.66
C ASN A 48 -3.46 -44.67 40.25
N PHE A 49 -3.93 -44.81 38.99
CA PHE A 49 -5.14 -44.15 38.51
C PHE A 49 -6.39 -44.54 39.31
N PHE A 50 -6.56 -45.84 39.61
CA PHE A 50 -7.72 -46.29 40.39
C PHE A 50 -7.61 -45.95 41.89
N SER A 51 -6.39 -45.82 42.44
CA SER A 51 -6.18 -45.38 43.82
C SER A 51 -6.52 -43.90 44.02
N SER A 52 -6.22 -43.05 43.04
CA SER A 52 -6.57 -41.62 43.06
C SER A 52 -7.15 -41.23 41.71
N PRO A 53 -8.46 -41.47 41.49
CA PRO A 53 -9.08 -41.15 40.21
C PRO A 53 -9.14 -39.61 40.04
N PRO A 54 -8.60 -39.06 38.93
CA PRO A 54 -8.63 -37.63 38.66
C PRO A 54 -10.01 -37.12 38.23
N ILE A 55 -10.97 -38.04 38.01
CA ILE A 55 -12.32 -37.75 37.54
C ILE A 55 -13.37 -38.50 38.36
N THR A 56 -14.55 -37.92 38.50
CA THR A 56 -15.71 -38.61 39.11
C THR A 56 -16.21 -39.67 38.15
N LEU A 57 -15.90 -40.93 38.43
CA LEU A 57 -16.27 -42.06 37.57
C LEU A 57 -17.76 -42.41 37.79
N PRO A 58 -18.58 -42.47 36.72
CA PRO A 58 -19.97 -42.87 36.83
C PRO A 58 -20.13 -44.38 37.08
N SER A 59 -21.33 -44.79 37.52
CA SER A 59 -21.64 -46.17 37.92
C SER A 59 -21.43 -47.21 36.81
N ASN A 60 -21.58 -46.82 35.54
CA ASN A 60 -21.29 -47.65 34.37
C ASN A 60 -19.79 -47.90 34.14
N PHE A 61 -18.91 -47.21 34.87
CA PHE A 61 -17.47 -47.46 34.86
C PHE A 61 -17.07 -48.60 35.81
N ARG A 62 -17.98 -49.09 36.66
CA ARG A 62 -17.71 -50.15 37.64
C ARG A 62 -17.04 -51.42 37.08
N PRO A 63 -17.41 -51.94 35.89
CA PRO A 63 -16.72 -53.10 35.29
C PRO A 63 -15.25 -52.82 34.99
N TRP A 64 -14.85 -51.57 34.74
CA TRP A 64 -13.49 -51.23 34.37
C TRP A 64 -12.50 -51.32 35.54
N PHE A 65 -12.96 -51.33 36.79
CA PHE A 65 -12.08 -51.56 37.95
C PHE A 65 -11.52 -52.97 38.01
N SER A 66 -12.20 -53.95 37.40
CA SER A 66 -11.71 -55.33 37.34
C SER A 66 -10.78 -55.59 36.16
N ILE A 67 -10.58 -54.63 35.25
CA ILE A 67 -9.90 -54.86 33.97
C ILE A 67 -8.43 -55.29 34.14
N SER A 68 -7.75 -54.82 35.19
CA SER A 68 -6.36 -55.21 35.49
C SER A 68 -6.23 -56.65 35.99
N TYR A 69 -7.34 -57.25 36.43
CA TYR A 69 -7.41 -58.63 36.91
C TYR A 69 -7.93 -59.60 35.84
N VAL A 70 -8.36 -59.10 34.68
CA VAL A 70 -8.80 -59.92 33.55
C VAL A 70 -7.57 -60.29 32.71
N PRO A 71 -7.24 -61.59 32.54
CA PRO A 71 -6.03 -62.01 31.84
C PRO A 71 -6.04 -61.72 30.33
N HIS A 72 -7.23 -61.66 29.71
CA HIS A 72 -7.43 -61.36 28.29
C HIS A 72 -8.61 -60.40 28.08
N PRO A 73 -8.45 -59.10 28.38
CA PRO A 73 -9.54 -58.15 28.27
C PRO A 73 -10.00 -57.97 26.81
N GLU A 74 -9.19 -58.29 25.82
CA GLU A 74 -9.60 -58.28 24.41
C GLU A 74 -10.65 -59.35 24.04
N LYS A 75 -10.75 -60.44 24.81
CA LYS A 75 -11.68 -61.56 24.57
C LYS A 75 -12.98 -61.46 25.37
N ASP A 76 -13.04 -60.58 26.35
CA ASP A 76 -14.22 -60.38 27.19
C ASP A 76 -15.29 -59.60 26.41
N PRO A 77 -16.54 -60.09 26.30
CA PRO A 77 -17.63 -59.39 25.61
C PRO A 77 -17.87 -57.95 26.11
N THR A 78 -17.53 -57.68 27.37
CA THR A 78 -17.69 -56.39 28.04
C THR A 78 -16.69 -55.35 27.53
N PHE A 79 -15.47 -55.78 27.19
CA PHE A 79 -14.36 -54.89 26.84
C PHE A 79 -13.91 -54.99 25.39
N SER A 80 -14.17 -56.11 24.71
CA SER A 80 -13.66 -56.44 23.38
C SER A 80 -13.90 -55.33 22.34
N SER A 81 -15.08 -54.69 22.39
CA SER A 81 -15.43 -53.57 21.50
C SER A 81 -14.50 -52.36 21.62
N TYR A 82 -13.89 -52.12 22.79
CA TYR A 82 -12.98 -50.99 23.04
C TYR A 82 -11.53 -51.29 22.62
N PHE A 83 -11.17 -52.57 22.48
CA PHE A 83 -9.86 -53.00 21.96
C PHE A 83 -9.81 -52.98 20.42
N THR A 84 -10.94 -52.73 19.76
CA THR A 84 -11.00 -52.61 18.30
C THR A 84 -10.36 -51.31 17.81
N GLY A 85 -9.71 -51.35 16.64
CA GLY A 85 -9.21 -50.15 15.97
C GLY A 85 -10.32 -49.15 15.63
N SER A 86 -11.53 -49.64 15.36
CA SER A 86 -12.69 -48.80 15.04
C SER A 86 -13.15 -47.93 16.20
N PHE A 87 -13.07 -48.40 17.45
CA PHE A 87 -13.35 -47.55 18.62
C PHE A 87 -12.40 -46.34 18.67
N ARG A 88 -11.11 -46.58 18.49
CA ARG A 88 -10.09 -45.51 18.49
C ARG A 88 -10.27 -44.54 17.32
N GLU A 89 -10.57 -45.04 16.14
CA GLU A 89 -10.83 -44.25 14.94
C GLU A 89 -12.07 -43.37 15.12
N ASN A 90 -13.17 -43.94 15.60
CA ASN A 90 -14.42 -43.23 15.87
C ASN A 90 -14.24 -42.15 16.94
N LEU A 91 -13.47 -42.44 18.01
CA LEU A 91 -13.13 -41.46 19.03
C LEU A 91 -12.30 -40.30 18.45
N LYS A 92 -11.34 -40.61 17.57
CA LYS A 92 -10.48 -39.61 16.90
C LYS A 92 -11.30 -38.71 15.96
N ILE A 93 -12.16 -39.28 15.12
CA ILE A 93 -13.03 -38.52 14.21
C ILE A 93 -14.01 -37.67 15.03
N GLY A 94 -14.59 -38.24 16.07
CA GLY A 94 -15.46 -37.54 16.99
C GLY A 94 -14.79 -36.33 17.66
N LEU A 95 -13.56 -36.52 18.15
CA LEU A 95 -12.75 -35.44 18.71
C LEU A 95 -12.41 -34.38 17.66
N TYR A 96 -12.07 -34.77 16.44
CA TYR A 96 -11.79 -33.83 15.34
C TYR A 96 -13.02 -32.99 15.00
N ASN A 97 -14.19 -33.61 14.90
CA ASN A 97 -15.45 -32.92 14.63
C ASN A 97 -15.81 -31.97 15.77
N LEU A 98 -15.62 -32.40 17.02
CA LEU A 98 -15.83 -31.61 18.23
C LEU A 98 -14.90 -30.38 18.25
N LEU A 99 -13.60 -30.58 18.02
CA LEU A 99 -12.62 -29.50 17.96
C LEU A 99 -12.88 -28.55 16.79
N SER A 100 -13.29 -29.09 15.62
CA SER A 100 -13.64 -28.28 14.45
C SER A 100 -14.86 -27.39 14.74
N SER A 101 -15.86 -27.92 15.45
CA SER A 101 -17.03 -27.15 15.88
C SER A 101 -16.66 -26.04 16.87
N LEU A 102 -15.80 -26.33 17.86
CA LEU A 102 -15.30 -25.31 18.78
C LEU A 102 -14.51 -24.22 18.06
N ILE A 103 -13.50 -24.62 17.28
CA ILE A 103 -12.58 -23.68 16.64
C ILE A 103 -13.31 -22.90 15.55
N GLY A 104 -14.31 -23.50 14.89
CA GLY A 104 -15.17 -22.82 13.93
C GLY A 104 -16.09 -21.75 14.55
N GLY A 105 -16.42 -21.89 15.84
CA GLY A 105 -17.19 -20.90 16.60
C GLY A 105 -16.35 -19.78 17.22
N VAL A 106 -15.03 -19.96 17.30
CA VAL A 106 -14.11 -18.91 17.78
C VAL A 106 -13.80 -17.98 16.61
N GLU A 107 -14.16 -16.71 16.73
CA GLU A 107 -13.74 -15.68 15.77
C GLU A 107 -12.23 -15.80 15.52
N LEU A 108 -11.85 -15.99 14.25
CA LEU A 108 -10.45 -16.16 13.88
C LEU A 108 -9.62 -15.05 14.55
N PRO A 109 -8.54 -15.38 15.29
CA PRO A 109 -7.67 -14.38 15.88
C PRO A 109 -7.34 -13.30 14.85
N ARG A 110 -7.54 -12.02 15.19
CA ARG A 110 -7.46 -10.89 14.24
C ARG A 110 -6.18 -10.89 13.40
N ILE A 111 -5.09 -11.44 13.94
CA ILE A 111 -3.79 -11.62 13.26
C ILE A 111 -3.89 -12.61 12.09
N LEU A 112 -4.57 -13.74 12.26
CA LEU A 112 -4.79 -14.72 11.19
C LEU A 112 -5.72 -14.17 10.10
N PHE A 113 -6.73 -13.41 10.50
CA PHE A 113 -7.57 -12.67 9.55
C PHE A 113 -6.74 -11.66 8.74
N LEU A 114 -5.88 -10.88 9.40
CA LEU A 114 -5.01 -9.91 8.75
C LEU A 114 -4.05 -10.58 7.75
N LEU A 115 -3.42 -11.70 8.13
CA LEU A 115 -2.54 -12.47 7.25
C LEU A 115 -3.29 -12.99 6.01
N LYS A 116 -4.49 -13.54 6.20
CA LYS A 116 -5.35 -13.99 5.09
C LYS A 116 -5.74 -12.82 4.18
N TYR A 117 -6.13 -11.69 4.76
CA TYR A 117 -6.53 -10.49 4.02
C TYR A 117 -5.36 -9.89 3.22
N MET A 118 -4.18 -9.77 3.84
CA MET A 118 -2.97 -9.27 3.18
C MET A 118 -2.49 -10.19 2.06
N GLY A 119 -2.70 -11.50 2.20
CA GLY A 119 -2.39 -12.51 1.19
C GLY A 119 -3.43 -12.67 0.07
N SER A 120 -4.58 -11.98 0.14
CA SER A 120 -5.65 -12.08 -0.86
C SER A 120 -5.25 -11.46 -2.20
N ASP A 121 -5.77 -12.01 -3.29
CA ASP A 121 -5.57 -11.48 -4.65
C ASP A 121 -6.14 -10.07 -4.82
N GLU A 122 -7.27 -9.77 -4.17
CA GLU A 122 -7.88 -8.44 -4.18
C GLU A 122 -6.91 -7.39 -3.63
N GLN A 123 -6.22 -7.68 -2.53
CA GLN A 123 -5.26 -6.75 -1.96
C GLN A 123 -3.98 -6.62 -2.81
N ARG A 124 -3.56 -7.70 -3.49
CA ARG A 124 -2.48 -7.60 -4.48
C ARG A 124 -2.88 -6.67 -5.64
N LYS A 125 -4.10 -6.80 -6.17
CA LYS A 125 -4.61 -5.94 -7.24
C LYS A 125 -4.67 -4.48 -6.82
N ILE A 126 -5.25 -4.19 -5.65
CA ILE A 126 -5.33 -2.83 -5.10
C ILE A 126 -3.93 -2.22 -4.95
N ARG A 127 -2.97 -2.98 -4.40
CA ARG A 127 -1.57 -2.50 -4.29
C ARG A 127 -0.93 -2.23 -5.64
N SER A 128 -1.14 -3.12 -6.62
CA SER A 128 -0.63 -2.93 -7.98
C SER A 128 -1.24 -1.71 -8.66
N GLU A 129 -2.52 -1.44 -8.42
CA GLU A 129 -3.22 -0.27 -8.95
C GLU A 129 -2.71 1.02 -8.31
N ILE A 130 -2.53 1.04 -6.99
CA ILE A 130 -1.92 2.17 -6.27
C ILE A 130 -0.52 2.49 -6.83
N GLU A 131 0.30 1.47 -7.06
CA GLU A 131 1.63 1.66 -7.62
C GLU A 131 1.58 2.18 -9.07
N GLY A 132 0.65 1.67 -9.87
CA GLY A 132 0.41 2.15 -11.23
C GLY A 132 -0.05 3.60 -11.27
N LEU A 133 -0.96 4.00 -10.39
CA LEU A 133 -1.45 5.37 -10.28
C LEU A 133 -0.35 6.32 -9.83
N ARG A 134 0.43 5.96 -8.80
CA ARG A 134 1.61 6.74 -8.36
C ARG A 134 2.63 6.91 -9.48
N GLY A 135 2.85 5.87 -10.29
CA GLY A 135 3.72 5.96 -11.46
C GLY A 135 3.20 6.92 -12.53
N ARG A 136 1.88 6.99 -12.75
CA ARG A 136 1.27 7.94 -13.70
C ARG A 136 1.32 9.37 -13.16
N GLU A 137 1.06 9.56 -11.88
CA GLU A 137 1.14 10.86 -11.21
C GLU A 137 2.53 11.47 -11.39
N ARG A 138 3.59 10.69 -11.11
CA ARG A 138 4.98 11.15 -11.30
C ARG A 138 5.28 11.58 -12.74
N ARG A 139 4.84 10.81 -13.74
CA ARG A 139 5.05 11.16 -15.15
C ARG A 139 4.36 12.47 -15.52
N LEU A 140 3.13 12.66 -15.03
CA LEU A 140 2.39 13.89 -15.27
C LEU A 140 3.03 15.08 -14.58
N GLU A 141 3.61 14.91 -13.39
CA GLU A 141 4.40 15.93 -12.72
C GLU A 141 5.64 16.33 -13.55
N ASP A 142 6.40 15.35 -14.04
CA ASP A 142 7.58 15.58 -14.90
C ASP A 142 7.20 16.33 -16.19
N ASP A 143 6.13 15.90 -16.87
CA ASP A 143 5.63 16.55 -18.09
C ASP A 143 5.16 17.98 -17.82
N ASN A 144 4.51 18.22 -16.67
CA ASN A 144 4.04 19.54 -16.28
C ASN A 144 5.22 20.49 -15.97
N GLU A 145 6.27 20.00 -15.30
CA GLU A 145 7.49 20.78 -15.13
C GLU A 145 8.15 21.14 -16.46
N GLU A 146 8.22 20.19 -17.41
CA GLU A 146 8.80 20.45 -18.72
C GLU A 146 7.98 21.48 -19.50
N LEU A 147 6.66 21.37 -19.50
CA LEU A 147 5.78 22.36 -20.11
C LEU A 147 5.97 23.75 -19.48
N LYS A 148 6.11 23.84 -18.15
CA LYS A 148 6.42 25.11 -17.48
C LYS A 148 7.75 25.71 -17.91
N ARG A 149 8.80 24.88 -18.08
CA ARG A 149 10.10 25.35 -18.62
C ARG A 149 9.93 25.90 -20.04
N ARG A 150 9.20 25.18 -20.90
CA ARG A 150 8.94 25.61 -22.29
C ARG A 150 8.16 26.92 -22.35
N VAL A 151 7.12 27.06 -21.54
CA VAL A 151 6.35 28.32 -21.43
C VAL A 151 7.26 29.47 -21.03
N LYS A 152 8.10 29.29 -20.01
CA LYS A 152 9.04 30.33 -19.55
C LYS A 152 10.02 30.76 -20.65
N VAL A 153 10.51 29.81 -21.47
CA VAL A 153 11.38 30.12 -22.61
C VAL A 153 10.63 30.94 -23.65
N LEU A 154 9.41 30.52 -24.03
CA LEU A 154 8.58 31.24 -24.99
C LEU A 154 8.23 32.64 -24.51
N GLU A 155 7.91 32.82 -23.23
CA GLU A 155 7.68 34.13 -22.62
C GLU A 155 8.90 35.04 -22.75
N GLY A 156 10.10 34.50 -22.52
CA GLY A 156 11.35 35.22 -22.74
C GLY A 156 11.57 35.62 -24.19
N GLN A 157 11.29 34.73 -25.14
CA GLN A 157 11.40 35.01 -26.58
C GLN A 157 10.40 36.07 -27.03
N VAL A 158 9.14 35.98 -26.60
CA VAL A 158 8.11 36.99 -26.90
C VAL A 158 8.50 38.34 -26.34
N LYS A 159 8.99 38.39 -25.10
CA LYS A 159 9.47 39.64 -24.51
C LYS A 159 10.62 40.26 -25.31
N GLY A 160 11.61 39.45 -25.69
CA GLY A 160 12.72 39.93 -26.52
C GLY A 160 12.27 40.49 -27.86
N LEU A 161 11.33 39.83 -28.55
CA LEU A 161 10.75 40.34 -29.79
C LEU A 161 9.98 41.64 -29.58
N VAL A 162 9.22 41.75 -28.49
CA VAL A 162 8.50 42.99 -28.15
C VAL A 162 9.49 44.13 -27.90
N ASP A 163 10.57 43.89 -27.15
CA ASP A 163 11.59 44.91 -26.86
C ASP A 163 12.26 45.41 -28.15
N VAL A 164 12.55 44.52 -29.11
CA VAL A 164 13.09 44.88 -30.43
C VAL A 164 12.12 45.76 -31.21
N VAL A 165 10.85 45.34 -31.36
CA VAL A 165 9.84 46.08 -32.12
C VAL A 165 9.55 47.44 -31.49
N VAL A 166 9.48 47.52 -30.16
CA VAL A 166 9.30 48.80 -29.46
C VAL A 166 10.50 49.72 -29.67
N GLY A 167 11.72 49.18 -29.68
CA GLY A 167 12.93 49.91 -30.01
C GLY A 167 12.90 50.50 -31.42
N GLU A 168 12.59 49.68 -32.43
CA GLU A 168 12.45 50.11 -33.82
C GLU A 168 11.40 51.22 -33.99
N ILE A 169 10.22 51.05 -33.39
CA ILE A 169 9.15 52.06 -33.41
C ILE A 169 9.61 53.35 -32.72
N ALA A 170 10.36 53.28 -31.63
CA ALA A 170 10.88 54.45 -30.93
C ALA A 170 11.90 55.22 -31.79
N ASP A 171 12.80 54.50 -32.47
CA ASP A 171 13.79 55.08 -33.38
C ASP A 171 13.13 55.72 -34.61
N ASP A 172 12.14 55.06 -35.21
CA ASP A 172 11.39 55.60 -36.34
C ASP A 172 10.57 56.84 -35.94
N ASN A 173 9.92 56.80 -34.77
CA ASN A 173 9.23 57.98 -34.23
C ASN A 173 10.21 59.13 -34.00
N LYS A 174 11.40 58.87 -33.45
CA LYS A 174 12.43 59.89 -33.23
C LYS A 174 12.87 60.56 -34.54
N LYS A 175 13.06 59.78 -35.60
CA LYS A 175 13.37 60.30 -36.95
C LYS A 175 12.23 61.18 -37.48
N LEU A 176 10.98 60.71 -37.39
CA LEU A 176 9.79 61.47 -37.79
C LEU A 176 9.70 62.83 -37.09
N TRP A 177 9.91 62.86 -35.76
CA TRP A 177 9.94 64.11 -34.99
C TRP A 177 11.04 65.06 -35.46
N GLN A 178 12.25 64.55 -35.73
CA GLN A 178 13.35 65.37 -36.24
C GLN A 178 13.03 65.97 -37.61
N ASP A 179 12.39 65.20 -38.49
CA ASP A 179 11.99 65.67 -39.82
C ASP A 179 10.88 66.73 -39.73
N ASP A 180 9.92 66.58 -38.82
CA ASP A 180 8.86 67.58 -38.59
C ASP A 180 9.41 68.89 -38.01
N VAL A 181 10.39 68.82 -37.11
CA VAL A 181 11.09 70.01 -36.60
C VAL A 181 11.80 70.73 -37.75
N LYS A 182 12.57 70.00 -38.57
CA LYS A 182 13.24 70.57 -39.75
C LYS A 182 12.24 71.21 -40.72
N ARG A 183 11.12 70.55 -41.01
CA ARG A 183 10.04 71.10 -41.85
C ARG A 183 9.47 72.39 -41.25
N GLY A 184 9.20 72.41 -39.94
CA GLY A 184 8.71 73.61 -39.24
C GLY A 184 9.69 74.78 -39.30
N GLU A 185 11.00 74.53 -39.17
CA GLU A 185 12.04 75.55 -39.35
C GLU A 185 12.11 76.08 -40.78
N MET A 186 11.99 75.22 -41.79
CA MET A 186 11.93 75.65 -43.19
C MET A 186 10.72 76.55 -43.45
N VAL A 187 9.54 76.22 -42.90
CA VAL A 187 8.34 77.06 -43.01
C VAL A 187 8.53 78.41 -42.33
N LYS A 188 9.13 78.45 -41.14
CA LYS A 188 9.46 79.72 -40.45
C LYS A 188 10.40 80.58 -41.29
N LYS A 189 11.45 79.99 -41.87
CA LYS A 189 12.37 80.69 -42.79
C LYS A 189 11.63 81.21 -44.03
N ALA A 190 10.73 80.42 -44.62
CA ALA A 190 9.93 80.83 -45.77
C ALA A 190 8.97 81.99 -45.46
N VAL A 191 8.35 81.98 -44.28
CA VAL A 191 7.45 83.06 -43.83
C VAL A 191 8.24 84.35 -43.53
N ALA A 192 9.45 84.23 -42.96
CA ALA A 192 10.33 85.38 -42.73
C ALA A 192 10.79 86.07 -44.03
N CYS A 193 10.85 85.32 -45.14
CA CYS A 193 11.16 85.85 -46.48
C CYS A 193 9.98 86.53 -47.19
N ARG A 194 8.82 86.76 -46.53
CA ARG A 194 7.69 87.51 -47.11
C ARG A 194 8.04 88.98 -47.30
N GLY A 195 8.76 89.25 -48.38
CA GLY A 195 9.10 90.58 -48.87
C GLY A 195 9.96 90.55 -50.14
N ASN A 196 10.73 89.48 -50.39
CA ASN A 196 11.59 89.41 -51.58
C ASN A 196 11.88 87.96 -52.05
N PRO A 197 11.47 87.53 -53.26
CA PRO A 197 11.67 86.16 -53.75
C PRO A 197 13.13 85.72 -53.93
N GLU A 198 14.03 86.67 -54.20
CA GLU A 198 15.48 86.42 -54.38
C GLU A 198 16.17 85.95 -53.09
N ASP A 199 15.72 86.41 -51.92
CA ASP A 199 16.31 86.05 -50.63
C ASP A 199 16.00 84.59 -50.24
N PHE A 200 14.82 84.08 -50.62
CA PHE A 200 14.44 82.69 -50.38
C PHE A 200 15.30 81.71 -51.20
N LEU A 201 15.60 82.03 -52.46
CA LEU A 201 16.49 81.24 -53.32
C LEU A 201 17.95 81.27 -52.86
N ARG A 202 18.37 82.31 -52.14
CA ARG A 202 19.72 82.42 -51.55
C ARG A 202 19.87 81.57 -50.28
N VAL A 203 18.79 81.46 -49.49
CA VAL A 203 18.72 80.61 -48.29
C VAL A 203 18.67 79.12 -48.67
N LEU A 204 17.95 78.77 -49.75
CA LEU A 204 17.97 77.41 -50.29
C LEU A 204 19.37 77.01 -50.78
N ARG A 205 20.06 77.90 -51.51
CA ARG A 205 21.44 77.65 -51.97
C ARG A 205 22.46 77.49 -50.84
N LYS A 206 22.36 78.28 -49.77
CA LYS A 206 23.24 78.17 -48.60
C LYS A 206 22.97 76.96 -47.71
N GLY A 207 21.79 76.34 -47.83
CA GLY A 207 21.44 75.13 -47.09
C GLY A 207 22.05 73.87 -47.69
N GLU A 208 22.43 73.89 -48.97
CA GLU A 208 23.08 72.77 -49.67
C GLU A 208 24.60 72.71 -49.39
N ASP A 209 25.24 73.82 -49.03
CA ASP A 209 26.68 73.90 -48.77
C ASP A 209 27.10 73.44 -47.34
N GLY A 210 26.14 73.00 -46.51
CA GLY A 210 26.36 72.63 -45.10
C GLY A 210 26.24 71.13 -44.77
N ILE A 211 26.11 70.26 -45.77
CA ILE A 211 26.13 68.80 -45.59
C ILE A 211 27.46 68.28 -46.15
N GLY A 212 28.56 68.72 -45.52
CA GLY A 212 29.89 68.14 -45.68
C GLY A 212 30.16 67.18 -44.54
N GLU A 213 30.28 65.90 -44.90
CA GLU A 213 31.17 64.86 -44.35
C GLU A 213 31.48 64.84 -42.84
N ASP A 214 30.98 63.78 -42.19
CA ASP A 214 31.73 62.86 -41.31
C ASP A 214 30.96 61.52 -41.41
N GLY A 215 31.45 60.39 -41.93
CA GLY A 215 32.82 59.92 -42.09
C GLY A 215 33.22 58.99 -40.92
N GLY A 216 32.92 57.68 -41.02
CA GLY A 216 33.50 56.52 -40.27
C GLY A 216 33.43 56.56 -38.74
N ASP A 217 33.12 55.49 -37.99
CA ASP A 217 33.69 54.14 -37.96
C ASP A 217 32.64 53.22 -37.26
N GLY A 218 32.44 51.93 -37.52
CA GLY A 218 33.38 50.95 -38.04
C GLY A 218 34.23 50.33 -36.92
N GLU A 219 33.65 49.69 -35.90
CA GLU A 219 34.43 48.73 -35.09
C GLU A 219 33.58 47.59 -34.51
N GLU A 220 34.05 46.38 -34.80
CA GLU A 220 33.67 45.07 -34.28
C GLU A 220 33.87 44.97 -32.75
N PHE A 221 32.91 44.38 -32.03
CA PHE A 221 32.99 43.07 -31.36
C PHE A 221 31.69 42.75 -30.63
#